data_AF-A0A8X6PYF1-F1
#
_entry.id   AF-A0A8X6PYF1-F1
#
_cell.length_a   1.000
_cell.length_b   1.000
_cell.length_c   1.000
_cell.angle_alpha   90.00
_cell.angle_beta   90.00
_cell.angle_gamma   90.00
#
_symmetry.space_group_name_H-M   'P 1'
#
loop_
_entity.id
_entity.type
_entity.pdbx_description
1 polymer ?
#
loop_
_entity_poly.entity_id
_entity_poly.type
_entity_poly.pdbx_seq_one_letter_code
_entity_poly.pdbx_strand_id
1 'polypeptide(L)'
;MKKIIKENNVTVSLQFIDSFQFLPTSLQKLVHNLKDSDFNILKQNVSQDKIHLLLRKGIYPYEYVDNFQKFSEIALPPAAAFYSTLSGEHVSAEDYEHAKNVWSTFKIKSLGEYHDLYVASDVLLLADVYENF
;
A
#
# COMPACT_ATOMS: atom_id res chain seq x y z
N MET A 1 -15.42 15.36 -2.65
CA MET A 1 -15.60 16.48 -1.68
C MET A 1 -14.77 17.67 -2.14
N LYS A 2 -15.28 18.91 -2.11
CA LYS A 2 -14.54 20.13 -2.53
C LYS A 2 -14.36 21.08 -1.35
N LYS A 3 -13.14 21.51 -1.07
CA LYS A 3 -12.81 22.50 -0.03
C LYS A 3 -12.16 23.72 -0.68
N ILE A 4 -12.63 24.90 -0.34
CA ILE A 4 -12.08 26.17 -0.83
C ILE A 4 -11.36 26.84 0.34
N ILE A 5 -10.10 27.20 0.13
CA ILE A 5 -9.25 27.89 1.10
C ILE A 5 -8.91 29.27 0.51
N LYS A 6 -9.07 30.33 1.30
CA LYS A 6 -8.73 31.70 0.90
C LYS A 6 -7.70 32.26 1.87
N GLU A 7 -6.56 32.70 1.35
CA GLU A 7 -5.50 33.31 2.14
C GLU A 7 -4.75 34.34 1.29
N ASN A 8 -4.55 35.57 1.80
CA ASN A 8 -3.83 36.65 1.11
C ASN A 8 -4.22 36.87 -0.37
N ASN A 9 -5.53 36.95 -0.67
CA ASN A 9 -6.11 37.07 -2.02
C ASN A 9 -5.86 35.87 -2.96
N VAL A 10 -5.26 34.78 -2.48
CA VAL A 10 -5.16 33.51 -3.21
C VAL A 10 -6.33 32.62 -2.83
N THR A 11 -7.01 32.05 -3.83
CA THR A 11 -8.05 31.04 -3.63
C THR A 11 -7.52 29.68 -4.10
N VAL A 12 -7.39 28.74 -3.17
CA VAL A 12 -7.01 27.35 -3.45
C VAL A 12 -8.27 26.49 -3.37
N SER A 13 -8.50 25.68 -4.40
CA SER A 13 -9.58 24.69 -4.41
C SER A 13 -8.98 23.30 -4.33
N LEU A 14 -9.28 22.58 -3.25
CA LEU A 14 -8.92 21.18 -3.07
C LEU A 14 -10.13 20.30 -3.41
N GLN A 15 -9.92 19.30 -4.27
CA GLN A 15 -10.93 18.31 -4.62
C GLN A 15 -10.45 16.92 -4.23
N PHE A 16 -11.22 16.24 -3.40
CA PHE A 16 -11.08 14.82 -3.12
C PHE A 16 -11.95 14.05 -4.10
N ILE A 17 -11.29 13.24 -4.91
CA ILE A 17 -11.87 12.40 -5.96
C ILE A 17 -11.74 10.94 -5.53
N ASP A 18 -12.78 10.15 -5.80
CA ASP A 18 -12.79 8.72 -5.53
C ASP A 18 -12.22 7.98 -6.73
N SER A 19 -11.10 7.30 -6.54
CA SER A 19 -10.43 6.59 -7.63
C SER A 19 -11.26 5.44 -8.19
N PHE A 20 -12.10 4.82 -7.36
CA PHE A 20 -12.93 3.69 -7.75
C PHE A 20 -14.01 4.07 -8.76
N GLN A 21 -14.37 5.37 -8.86
CA GLN A 21 -15.31 5.86 -9.88
C GLN A 21 -14.74 5.80 -11.30
N PHE A 22 -13.41 5.77 -11.45
CA PHE A 22 -12.73 5.71 -12.74
C PHE A 22 -12.17 4.30 -13.01
N LEU A 23 -11.69 3.64 -11.95
CA LEU A 23 -11.06 2.34 -11.99
C LEU A 23 -11.81 1.36 -11.05
N PRO A 24 -12.95 0.79 -11.48
CA PRO A 24 -13.87 0.05 -10.61
C PRO A 24 -13.40 -1.39 -10.35
N THR A 25 -12.16 -1.56 -9.91
CA THR A 25 -11.58 -2.86 -9.56
C THR A 25 -10.51 -2.70 -8.47
N SER A 26 -9.99 -3.82 -7.95
CA SER A 26 -9.00 -3.76 -6.88
C SER A 26 -7.65 -3.22 -7.36
N LEU A 27 -6.93 -2.51 -6.47
CA LEU A 27 -5.57 -2.05 -6.75
C LEU A 27 -4.66 -3.19 -7.20
N GLN A 28 -4.80 -4.39 -6.61
CA GLN A 28 -4.04 -5.57 -7.03
C GLN A 28 -4.25 -5.92 -8.51
N LYS A 29 -5.49 -5.88 -9.01
CA LYS A 29 -5.80 -6.13 -10.41
C LYS A 29 -5.26 -5.03 -11.32
N LEU A 30 -5.34 -3.77 -10.87
CA LEU A 30 -4.83 -2.62 -11.63
C LEU A 30 -3.31 -2.69 -11.79
N VAL A 31 -2.58 -2.96 -10.69
CA VAL A 31 -1.13 -3.09 -10.68
C VAL A 31 -0.65 -4.25 -11.55
N HIS A 32 -1.38 -5.37 -11.58
CA HIS A 32 -1.04 -6.51 -12.42
C HIS A 32 -1.10 -6.21 -13.93
N ASN A 33 -1.85 -5.19 -14.33
CA ASN A 33 -1.94 -4.77 -15.73
C ASN A 33 -0.82 -3.79 -16.14
N LEU A 34 -0.04 -3.28 -15.18
CA LEU A 34 1.10 -2.41 -15.46
C LEU A 34 2.30 -3.21 -15.95
N LYS A 35 3.09 -2.62 -16.85
CA LYS A 35 4.41 -3.11 -17.23
C LYS A 35 5.46 -2.53 -16.30
N ASP A 36 6.63 -3.17 -16.25
CA ASP A 36 7.78 -2.64 -15.51
C ASP A 36 8.10 -1.18 -15.85
N SER A 37 7.90 -0.74 -17.10
CA SER A 37 8.11 0.65 -17.55
C SER A 37 7.18 1.67 -16.90
N ASP A 38 6.06 1.22 -16.34
CA ASP A 38 4.95 2.07 -15.93
C ASP A 38 5.09 2.50 -14.46
N PHE A 39 5.96 1.83 -13.69
CA PHE A 39 6.25 2.09 -12.27
C PHE A 39 7.22 3.26 -12.02
N ASN A 40 7.03 4.38 -12.70
CA ASN A 40 7.98 5.51 -12.65
C ASN A 40 8.01 6.18 -11.27
N ILE A 41 6.85 6.38 -10.66
CA ILE A 41 6.72 7.02 -9.34
C ILE A 41 7.28 6.10 -8.26
N LEU A 42 6.94 4.81 -8.28
CA LEU A 42 7.53 3.84 -7.35
C LEU A 42 9.06 3.78 -7.47
N LYS A 43 9.60 3.77 -8.70
CA LYS A 43 11.07 3.76 -8.96
C LYS A 43 11.80 4.98 -8.44
N GLN A 44 11.13 6.13 -8.36
CA GLN A 44 11.72 7.37 -7.83
C GLN A 44 11.76 7.39 -6.31
N ASN A 45 10.87 6.65 -5.65
CA ASN A 45 10.70 6.70 -4.19
C ASN A 45 11.26 5.47 -3.45
N VAL A 46 11.62 4.41 -4.18
CA VAL A 46 12.11 3.14 -3.61
C VAL A 46 13.48 2.79 -4.19
N SER A 47 14.38 2.30 -3.34
CA SER A 47 15.71 1.84 -3.76
C SER A 47 15.62 0.72 -4.80
N GLN A 48 16.44 0.81 -5.85
CA GLN A 48 16.41 -0.11 -6.99
C GLN A 48 16.65 -1.59 -6.62
N ASP A 49 17.40 -1.84 -5.55
CA ASP A 49 17.65 -3.20 -5.04
C ASP A 49 16.40 -3.85 -4.41
N LYS A 50 15.43 -3.05 -3.95
CA LYS A 50 14.24 -3.54 -3.23
C LYS A 50 12.94 -3.41 -4.01
N ILE A 51 12.93 -2.61 -5.06
CA ILE A 51 11.70 -2.25 -5.77
C ILE A 51 10.92 -3.46 -6.28
N HIS A 52 11.62 -4.52 -6.71
CA HIS A 52 11.00 -5.75 -7.22
C HIS A 52 10.02 -6.39 -6.23
N LEU A 53 10.18 -6.14 -4.92
CA LEU A 53 9.26 -6.62 -3.89
C LEU A 53 7.97 -5.79 -3.76
N LEU A 54 7.97 -4.57 -4.30
CA LEU A 54 6.86 -3.62 -4.22
C LEU A 54 6.14 -3.42 -5.56
N LEU A 55 6.50 -4.14 -6.63
CA LEU A 55 5.79 -4.13 -7.93
C LEU A 55 4.43 -4.87 -7.90
N ARG A 56 3.99 -5.30 -6.73
CA ARG A 56 2.70 -5.92 -6.48
C ARG A 56 2.11 -5.40 -5.17
N LYS A 57 0.79 -5.42 -5.06
CA LYS A 57 0.12 -5.09 -3.79
C LYS A 57 0.55 -6.06 -2.69
N GLY A 58 0.92 -5.52 -1.53
CA GLY A 58 1.25 -6.29 -0.33
C GLY A 58 0.01 -6.81 0.41
N ILE A 59 0.23 -7.61 1.44
CA ILE A 59 -0.80 -8.03 2.40
C ILE A 59 -0.73 -7.20 3.67
N TYR A 60 -1.84 -7.10 4.39
CA TYR A 60 -1.89 -6.38 5.65
C TYR A 60 -2.87 -7.05 6.63
N PRO A 61 -2.53 -7.19 7.93
CA PRO A 61 -3.37 -7.89 8.89
C PRO A 61 -4.37 -6.90 9.52
N TYR A 62 -5.39 -6.50 8.76
CA TYR A 62 -6.34 -5.45 9.13
C TYR A 62 -7.04 -5.68 10.47
N GLU A 63 -7.51 -6.91 10.68
CA GLU A 63 -8.23 -7.33 11.88
C GLU A 63 -7.32 -7.41 13.11
N TYR A 64 -6.03 -7.64 12.91
CA TYR A 64 -5.05 -7.77 13.98
C TYR A 64 -4.55 -6.41 14.48
N VAL A 65 -4.43 -5.43 13.59
CA VAL A 65 -3.99 -4.07 13.95
C VAL A 65 -5.20 -3.23 14.35
N ASP A 66 -5.74 -3.54 15.53
CA ASP A 66 -6.94 -2.92 16.09
C ASP A 66 -6.63 -1.76 17.05
N ASN A 67 -5.36 -1.54 17.38
CA ASN A 67 -4.91 -0.47 18.26
C ASN A 67 -3.46 -0.04 17.96
N PHE A 68 -3.07 1.14 18.44
CA PHE A 68 -1.74 1.71 18.19
C PHE A 68 -0.60 0.95 18.90
N GLN A 69 -0.87 0.25 20.00
CA GLN A 69 0.17 -0.50 20.71
C GLN A 69 0.73 -1.62 19.83
N LYS A 70 -0.07 -2.18 18.92
CA LYS A 70 0.37 -3.17 17.92
C LYS A 70 1.55 -2.70 17.07
N PHE A 71 1.66 -1.40 16.77
CA PHE A 71 2.78 -0.89 15.99
C PHE A 71 4.14 -1.04 16.67
N SER A 72 4.17 -1.21 18.00
CA SER A 72 5.40 -1.46 18.74
C SER A 72 5.85 -2.93 18.71
N GLU A 73 5.06 -3.84 18.14
CA GLU A 73 5.43 -5.25 18.01
C GLU A 73 6.59 -5.41 17.03
N ILE A 74 7.60 -6.19 17.42
CA ILE A 74 8.88 -6.32 16.70
C ILE A 74 8.95 -7.54 15.78
N ALA A 75 7.81 -8.19 15.52
CA ALA A 75 7.70 -9.37 14.68
C ALA A 75 6.54 -9.23 13.71
N LEU A 76 6.69 -9.83 12.53
CA LEU A 76 5.57 -10.00 11.61
C LEU A 76 4.52 -10.91 12.28
N PRO A 77 3.23 -10.51 12.30
CA PRO A 77 2.17 -11.35 12.85
C PRO A 77 2.12 -12.72 12.16
N PRO A 78 1.62 -13.77 12.83
CA PRO A 78 1.47 -15.08 12.21
C PRO A 78 0.49 -15.01 11.03
N ALA A 79 0.62 -15.92 10.05
CA ALA A 79 -0.26 -15.96 8.86
C ALA A 79 -1.77 -15.98 9.21
N ALA A 80 -2.14 -16.64 10.31
CA ALA A 80 -3.52 -16.67 10.80
C ALA A 80 -4.09 -15.28 11.13
N ALA A 81 -3.23 -14.30 11.47
CA ALA A 81 -3.62 -12.91 11.76
C ALA A 81 -3.92 -12.09 10.49
N PHE A 82 -3.66 -12.63 9.29
CA PHE A 82 -3.97 -12.00 8.00
C PHE A 82 -5.29 -12.51 7.41
N TYR A 83 -6.20 -13.01 8.24
CA TYR A 83 -7.57 -13.33 7.81
C TYR A 83 -8.33 -12.06 7.49
N SER A 84 -8.92 -11.94 6.29
CA SER A 84 -9.74 -10.78 5.94
C SER A 84 -11.23 -11.08 6.09
N THR A 85 -11.90 -10.31 6.93
CA THR A 85 -13.37 -10.32 7.07
C THR A 85 -14.10 -9.86 5.81
N LEU A 86 -13.44 -9.05 4.98
CA LEU A 86 -14.01 -8.52 3.74
C LEU A 86 -14.10 -9.60 2.65
N SER A 87 -13.07 -10.43 2.48
CA SER A 87 -13.09 -11.57 1.54
C SER A 87 -13.57 -12.87 2.17
N GLY A 88 -13.50 -12.99 3.50
CA GLY A 88 -13.76 -14.23 4.22
C GLY A 88 -12.63 -15.26 4.09
N GLU A 89 -11.45 -14.86 3.65
CA GLU A 89 -10.34 -15.75 3.29
C GLU A 89 -9.09 -15.52 4.15
N HIS A 90 -8.30 -16.58 4.33
CA HIS A 90 -6.95 -16.48 4.88
C HIS A 90 -5.95 -16.09 3.79
N VAL A 91 -4.84 -15.49 4.20
CA VAL A 91 -3.69 -15.25 3.34
C VAL A 91 -3.16 -16.55 2.72
N SER A 92 -2.73 -16.49 1.45
CA SER A 92 -2.05 -17.60 0.81
C SER A 92 -0.64 -17.82 1.40
N ALA A 93 -0.12 -19.03 1.29
CA ALA A 93 1.25 -19.30 1.73
C ALA A 93 2.27 -18.45 0.96
N GLU A 94 2.07 -18.26 -0.36
CA GLU A 94 2.94 -17.44 -1.21
C GLU A 94 2.96 -15.98 -0.76
N ASP A 95 1.79 -15.39 -0.48
CA ASP A 95 1.70 -13.99 -0.05
C ASP A 95 2.33 -13.78 1.32
N TYR A 96 2.19 -14.74 2.22
CA TYR A 96 2.82 -14.68 3.53
C TYR A 96 4.36 -14.85 3.45
N GLU A 97 4.86 -15.74 2.59
CA GLU A 97 6.29 -15.83 2.29
C GLU A 97 6.82 -14.51 1.72
N HIS A 98 6.07 -13.89 0.81
CA HIS A 98 6.43 -12.57 0.25
C HIS A 98 6.51 -11.49 1.35
N ALA A 99 5.54 -11.45 2.27
CA ALA A 99 5.56 -10.51 3.40
C ALA A 99 6.77 -10.72 4.32
N LYS A 100 7.17 -11.96 4.58
CA LYS A 100 8.41 -12.27 5.32
C LYS A 100 9.65 -11.80 4.57
N ASN A 101 9.68 -11.97 3.25
CA ASN A 101 10.77 -11.49 2.42
C ASN A 101 10.88 -9.96 2.43
N VAL A 102 9.74 -9.25 2.34
CA VAL A 102 9.66 -7.79 2.50
C VAL A 102 10.18 -7.38 3.87
N TRP A 103 9.69 -8.00 4.95
CA TRP A 103 10.12 -7.70 6.32
C TRP A 103 11.64 -7.81 6.49
N SER A 104 12.23 -8.91 6.00
CA SER A 104 13.67 -9.17 6.06
C SER A 104 14.47 -8.18 5.19
N THR A 105 14.10 -8.02 3.93
CA THR A 105 14.84 -7.21 2.94
C THR A 105 14.82 -5.72 3.28
N PHE A 106 13.69 -5.22 3.78
CA PHE A 106 13.57 -3.84 4.25
C PHE A 106 14.14 -3.63 5.65
N LYS A 107 14.57 -4.69 6.35
CA LYS A 107 15.11 -4.67 7.72
C LYS A 107 14.13 -4.02 8.69
N ILE A 108 12.86 -4.38 8.54
CA ILE A 108 11.76 -3.86 9.33
C ILE A 108 11.92 -4.29 10.79
N LYS A 109 11.81 -3.33 11.70
CA LYS A 109 12.02 -3.53 13.14
C LYS A 109 10.72 -3.55 13.93
N SER A 110 9.63 -3.07 13.35
CA SER A 110 8.35 -2.99 14.02
C SER A 110 7.18 -3.11 13.04
N LEU A 111 6.02 -3.51 13.55
CA LEU A 111 4.79 -3.56 12.77
C LEU A 111 4.36 -2.16 12.30
N GLY A 112 4.75 -1.09 13.02
CA GLY A 112 4.59 0.29 12.56
C GLY A 112 5.40 0.58 11.29
N GLU A 113 6.68 0.18 11.24
CA GLU A 113 7.49 0.34 10.03
C GLU A 113 6.93 -0.50 8.85
N TYR A 114 6.38 -1.68 9.11
CA TYR A 114 5.66 -2.47 8.10
C TYR A 114 4.39 -1.78 7.61
N HIS A 115 3.63 -1.17 8.52
CA HIS A 115 2.45 -0.38 8.19
C HIS A 115 2.79 0.81 7.30
N ASP A 116 3.81 1.58 7.67
CA ASP A 116 4.24 2.76 6.89
C ASP A 116 4.67 2.34 5.49
N LEU A 117 5.44 1.25 5.36
CA LEU A 117 5.84 0.70 4.06
C LEU A 117 4.62 0.24 3.25
N TYR A 118 3.68 -0.47 3.87
CA TYR A 118 2.45 -0.94 3.24
C TYR A 118 1.65 0.23 2.66
N VAL A 119 1.35 1.24 3.48
CA VAL A 119 0.56 2.41 3.08
C VAL A 119 1.29 3.21 2.01
N ALA A 120 2.60 3.44 2.15
CA ALA A 120 3.39 4.12 1.14
C ALA A 120 3.36 3.36 -0.20
N SER A 121 3.52 2.03 -0.17
CA SER A 121 3.49 1.21 -1.38
C SER A 121 2.12 1.25 -2.06
N ASP A 122 1.01 1.16 -1.32
CA ASP A 122 -0.34 1.24 -1.89
C ASP A 122 -0.59 2.60 -2.56
N VAL A 123 -0.12 3.71 -1.96
CA VAL A 123 -0.25 5.05 -2.54
C VAL A 123 0.61 5.22 -3.80
N LEU A 124 1.86 4.78 -3.77
CA LEU A 124 2.77 4.90 -4.92
C LEU A 124 2.28 4.04 -6.09
N LEU A 125 1.81 2.82 -5.81
CA LEU A 125 1.20 1.93 -6.79
C LEU A 125 -0.05 2.54 -7.41
N LEU A 126 -0.93 3.15 -6.59
CA LEU A 126 -2.12 3.83 -7.09
C LEU A 126 -1.74 5.03 -7.96
N ALA A 127 -0.68 5.77 -7.61
CA ALA A 127 -0.19 6.88 -8.40
C ALA A 127 0.33 6.43 -9.77
N ASP A 128 1.14 5.36 -9.81
CA ASP A 128 1.59 4.77 -11.09
C ASP A 128 0.41 4.26 -11.93
N VAL A 129 -0.59 3.63 -11.31
CA VAL A 129 -1.83 3.24 -12.00
C VAL A 129 -2.53 4.46 -12.62
N TYR A 130 -2.62 5.58 -11.89
CA TYR A 130 -3.29 6.79 -12.36
C TYR A 130 -2.55 7.54 -13.45
N GLU A 131 -1.21 7.56 -13.42
CA GLU A 131 -0.40 8.15 -14.50
C GLU A 131 -0.53 7.38 -15.82
N ASN A 132 -0.97 6.12 -15.77
CA ASN A 132 -1.12 5.24 -16.92
C ASN A 132 -2.60 4.95 -17.30
N PHE A 133 -3.56 5.63 -16.67
CA PHE A 133 -5.00 5.57 -16.97
C PHE A 133 -5.40 6.65 -17.99
#